data_AF-A0A2V2CCN9-F1
#
_entry.id   AF-A0A2V2CCN9-F1
#
_cell.length_a   1.000
_cell.length_b   1.000
_cell.length_c   1.000
_cell.angle_alpha   90.00
_cell.angle_beta   90.00
_cell.angle_gamma   90.00
#
_symmetry.space_group_name_H-M   'P 1'
#
loop_
_entity.id
_entity.type
_entity.pdbx_description
1 polymer ?
#
loop_
_entity_poly.entity_id
_entity_poly.type
_entity_poly.pdbx_seq_one_letter_code
_entity_poly.pdbx_strand_id
1 'polypeptide(L)'
;MKTRKLALGDRNLIGARVTQRRLELGMKQTELLAQLQLAGVDMSIPALSLLEGQKRPVSDIELNALADILHVSVNWLLGRMEP
;
A
#
# COMPACT_ATOMS: atom_id res chain seq x y z
N MET A 1 -17.30 -3.22 -7.58
CA MET A 1 -16.21 -3.20 -6.56
C MET A 1 -16.84 -3.05 -5.18
N LYS A 2 -16.48 -3.91 -4.20
CA LYS A 2 -16.95 -3.73 -2.80
C LYS A 2 -16.14 -2.58 -2.18
N THR A 3 -16.71 -1.39 -2.15
CA THR A 3 -16.19 -0.23 -1.42
C THR A 3 -16.08 -0.59 0.06
N ARG A 4 -14.94 -0.27 0.70
CA ARG A 4 -14.70 -0.57 2.13
C ARG A 4 -15.81 0.09 2.97
N LYS A 5 -16.54 -0.72 3.75
CA LYS A 5 -17.53 -0.27 4.74
C LYS A 5 -16.93 0.08 6.11
N LEU A 6 -15.66 -0.25 6.35
CA LEU A 6 -14.98 -0.07 7.63
C LEU A 6 -14.06 1.15 7.58
N ALA A 7 -14.05 1.92 8.68
CA ALA A 7 -13.11 3.01 8.90
C ALA A 7 -11.66 2.51 8.82
N LEU A 8 -10.77 3.39 8.35
CA LEU A 8 -9.34 3.14 8.35
C LEU A 8 -8.83 3.04 9.80
N GLY A 9 -7.82 2.21 10.02
CA GLY A 9 -7.06 2.20 11.27
C GLY A 9 -6.00 3.29 11.32
N ASP A 10 -5.13 3.18 12.32
CA ASP A 10 -4.08 4.15 12.68
C ASP A 10 -2.68 3.53 12.78
N ARG A 11 -2.52 2.25 12.40
CA ARG A 11 -1.26 1.51 12.57
C ARG A 11 -0.22 1.82 11.50
N ASN A 12 -0.59 2.52 10.43
CA ASN A 12 0.35 3.08 9.45
C ASN A 12 -0.24 4.34 8.78
N LEU A 13 0.64 5.10 8.14
CA LEU A 13 0.31 6.39 7.49
C LEU A 13 -0.03 6.28 6.00
N ILE A 14 0.28 5.15 5.38
CA ILE A 14 0.37 5.04 3.90
C ILE A 14 -0.81 4.28 3.29
N GLY A 15 -1.53 3.46 4.07
CA GLY A 15 -2.50 2.49 3.56
C GLY A 15 -3.61 3.11 2.71
N ALA A 16 -4.07 4.30 3.09
CA ALA A 16 -5.03 5.06 2.30
C ALA A 16 -4.46 5.47 0.92
N ARG A 17 -3.24 5.98 0.88
CA ARG A 17 -2.56 6.42 -0.35
C ARG A 17 -2.17 5.25 -1.25
N VAL A 18 -1.73 4.13 -0.68
CA VAL A 18 -1.49 2.87 -1.41
C VAL A 18 -2.76 2.42 -2.10
N THR A 19 -3.89 2.41 -1.38
CA THR A 19 -5.19 2.04 -1.95
C THR A 19 -5.58 2.99 -3.07
N GLN A 20 -5.48 4.30 -2.83
CA GLN A 20 -5.82 5.32 -3.81
C GLN A 20 -5.01 5.12 -5.10
N ARG A 21 -3.68 5.06 -4.99
CA ARG A 21 -2.79 4.94 -6.15
C ARG A 21 -2.99 3.62 -6.88
N ARG A 22 -3.18 2.52 -6.16
CA ARG A 22 -3.49 1.22 -6.77
C ARG A 22 -4.79 1.28 -7.59
N LEU A 23 -5.83 1.94 -7.08
CA LEU A 23 -7.10 2.09 -7.80
C LEU A 23 -6.98 3.02 -9.01
N GLU A 24 -6.19 4.10 -8.92
CA GLU A 24 -5.87 4.97 -10.07
C GLU A 24 -5.19 4.19 -11.20
N LEU A 25 -4.32 3.24 -10.85
CA LEU A 25 -3.67 2.33 -11.81
C LEU A 25 -4.57 1.19 -12.29
N GLY A 26 -5.83 1.12 -11.85
CA GLY A 26 -6.76 0.03 -12.21
C GLY A 26 -6.36 -1.35 -11.66
N MET A 27 -5.44 -1.39 -10.70
CA MET A 27 -4.79 -2.60 -10.23
C MET A 27 -5.60 -3.29 -9.10
N LYS A 28 -5.73 -4.61 -9.16
CA LYS A 28 -6.31 -5.43 -8.07
C LYS A 28 -5.29 -5.65 -6.96
N GLN A 29 -5.77 -5.92 -5.74
CA GLN A 29 -4.88 -6.28 -4.63
C GLN A 29 -3.99 -7.50 -4.95
N THR A 30 -4.49 -8.48 -5.69
CA THR A 30 -3.72 -9.65 -6.10
C THR A 30 -2.56 -9.31 -7.04
N GLU A 31 -2.74 -8.31 -7.90
CA GLU A 31 -1.71 -7.84 -8.83
C GLU A 31 -0.62 -7.07 -8.08
N LEU A 32 -1.01 -6.20 -7.14
CA LEU A 32 -0.05 -5.54 -6.25
C LEU A 32 0.74 -6.55 -5.42
N LEU A 33 0.06 -7.59 -4.90
CA LEU A 33 0.73 -8.65 -4.14
C LEU A 33 1.77 -9.39 -4.98
N ALA A 34 1.43 -9.75 -6.22
CA ALA A 34 2.35 -10.44 -7.11
C ALA A 34 3.60 -9.60 -7.38
N GLN A 35 3.45 -8.28 -7.58
CA GLN A 35 4.59 -7.39 -7.77
C GLN A 35 5.45 -7.26 -6.50
N LEU A 36 4.83 -7.19 -5.31
CA LEU A 36 5.55 -7.18 -4.04
C LEU A 36 6.39 -8.46 -3.86
N GLN A 37 5.82 -9.62 -4.18
CA GLN A 37 6.54 -10.90 -4.11
C GLN A 37 7.71 -10.96 -5.11
N LEU A 38 7.54 -10.44 -6.33
CA LEU A 38 8.63 -10.33 -7.32
C LEU A 38 9.73 -9.37 -6.87
N ALA A 39 9.39 -8.34 -6.10
CA ALA A 39 10.34 -7.43 -5.46
C ALA A 39 11.00 -8.02 -4.20
N GLY A 40 10.75 -9.29 -3.87
CA GLY A 40 11.31 -9.97 -2.69
C GLY A 40 10.59 -9.66 -1.38
N VAL A 41 9.42 -9.01 -1.41
CA VAL A 41 8.59 -8.75 -0.24
C VAL A 41 7.64 -9.92 -0.01
N ASP A 42 7.96 -10.76 0.98
CA ASP A 42 7.09 -11.86 1.38
C ASP A 42 5.87 -11.35 2.13
N MET A 43 4.71 -11.38 1.47
CA MET A 43 3.44 -10.90 1.99
C MET A 43 2.30 -11.81 1.55
N SER A 44 1.21 -11.81 2.33
CA SER A 44 -0.05 -12.49 2.01
C SER A 44 -1.18 -11.49 1.67
N ILE A 45 -2.22 -11.94 0.97
CA ILE A 45 -3.40 -11.12 0.66
C ILE A 45 -4.05 -10.50 1.92
N PRO A 46 -4.24 -11.24 3.04
CA PRO A 46 -4.76 -10.65 4.27
C PRO A 46 -3.84 -9.56 4.84
N ALA A 47 -2.52 -9.77 4.82
CA ALA A 47 -1.56 -8.77 5.28
C ALA A 47 -1.62 -7.51 4.42
N LEU A 48 -1.72 -7.63 3.09
CA LEU A 48 -1.89 -6.48 2.20
C LEU A 48 -3.22 -5.75 2.48
N SER A 49 -4.30 -6.48 2.73
CA SER A 49 -5.60 -5.89 3.07
C SER A 49 -5.57 -5.10 4.38
N LEU A 50 -4.87 -5.62 5.39
CA LEU A 50 -4.65 -4.93 6.66
C LEU A 50 -3.74 -3.71 6.48
N LEU A 51 -2.72 -3.78 5.62
CA LEU A 51 -1.82 -2.67 5.32
C LEU A 51 -2.61 -1.51 4.72
N GLU A 52 -3.35 -1.78 3.65
CA GLU A 52 -4.22 -0.81 2.99
C GLU A 52 -5.33 -0.28 3.90
N GLY A 53 -5.81 -1.10 4.84
CA GLY A 53 -6.77 -0.71 5.86
C GLY A 53 -6.18 0.06 7.04
N GLN A 54 -4.86 0.31 7.07
CA GLN A 54 -4.14 0.93 8.18
C GLN A 54 -4.25 0.15 9.51
N LYS A 55 -4.40 -1.18 9.43
CA LYS A 55 -4.58 -2.08 10.58
C LYS A 55 -3.33 -2.89 10.93
N ARG A 56 -2.21 -2.63 10.25
CA ARG A 56 -0.88 -3.16 10.60
C ARG A 56 0.22 -2.12 10.31
N PRO A 57 1.36 -2.20 11.01
CA PRO A 57 2.55 -1.44 10.63
C PRO A 57 3.11 -1.92 9.28
N VAL A 58 3.91 -1.04 8.67
CA VAL A 58 4.62 -1.26 7.41
C VAL A 58 6.11 -1.12 7.68
N SER A 59 6.93 -2.03 7.18
CA SER A 59 8.39 -1.91 7.26
C SER A 59 8.92 -0.90 6.22
N ASP A 60 10.13 -0.43 6.43
CA ASP A 60 10.88 0.37 5.45
C ASP A 60 11.09 -0.37 4.11
N ILE A 61 11.36 -1.68 4.15
CA ILE A 61 11.48 -2.54 2.97
C ILE A 61 10.17 -2.54 2.16
N GLU A 62 9.04 -2.76 2.83
CA GLU A 62 7.72 -2.73 2.19
C GLU A 62 7.39 -1.34 1.64
N LEU A 63 7.70 -0.28 2.39
CA LEU A 63 7.49 1.10 1.99
C LEU A 63 8.26 1.43 0.71
N ASN A 64 9.53 1.02 0.63
CA ASN A 64 10.37 1.24 -0.55
C ASN A 64 9.80 0.50 -1.78
N ALA A 65 9.48 -0.80 -1.62
CA ALA A 65 8.91 -1.59 -2.71
C ALA A 65 7.56 -1.03 -3.20
N LEU A 66 6.71 -0.57 -2.28
CA LEU A 66 5.43 0.06 -2.62
C LEU A 66 5.62 1.35 -3.42
N ALA A 67 6.63 2.17 -3.08
CA ALA A 67 6.93 3.39 -3.82
C ALA A 67 7.33 3.07 -5.28
N ASP A 68 8.22 2.10 -5.46
CA ASP A 68 8.70 1.67 -6.77
C ASP A 68 7.56 1.09 -7.63
N ILE A 69 6.77 0.16 -7.07
CA ILE A 69 5.67 -0.52 -7.76
C ILE A 69 4.53 0.45 -8.14
N LEU A 70 4.22 1.41 -7.28
CA LEU A 70 3.14 2.37 -7.51
C LEU A 70 3.59 3.60 -8.31
N HIS A 71 4.88 3.66 -8.67
CA HIS A 71 5.52 4.76 -9.38
C HIS A 71 5.28 6.12 -8.71
N VAL A 72 5.53 6.19 -7.40
CA VAL A 72 5.39 7.39 -6.57
C VAL A 72 6.60 7.52 -5.64
N SER A 73 6.89 8.73 -5.15
CA SER A 73 7.94 8.89 -4.15
C SER A 73 7.50 8.37 -2.79
N VAL A 74 8.47 7.93 -1.97
CA VAL A 74 8.23 7.57 -0.56
C VAL A 74 7.62 8.75 0.21
N ASN A 75 8.01 9.98 -0.11
CA ASN A 75 7.45 11.20 0.48
C ASN A 75 5.95 11.33 0.20
N TRP A 76 5.53 11.06 -1.05
CA TRP A 76 4.13 11.06 -1.41
C TRP A 76 3.33 10.02 -0.60
N LEU A 77 3.84 8.79 -0.45
CA LEU A 77 3.20 7.76 0.39
C LEU A 77 3.07 8.21 1.85
N LEU A 78 4.14 8.80 2.40
CA LEU A 78 4.16 9.33 3.76
C LEU A 78 3.33 10.62 3.94
N GLY A 79 2.87 11.24 2.85
CA GLY A 79 2.12 12.50 2.91
C GLY A 79 2.95 13.71 3.26
N ARG A 80 4.26 13.63 3.04
CA ARG A 80 5.15 14.76 3.23
C ARG A 80 5.10 15.59 1.96
N MET A 81 4.96 16.91 2.09
CA MET A 81 5.19 17.81 0.96
C MET A 81 6.66 17.70 0.58
N GLU A 82 6.93 17.48 -0.70
CA GLU A 82 8.28 17.63 -1.23
C GLU A 82 8.64 19.14 -1.13
N PRO A 83 9.81 19.49 -0.57
CA PRO A 83 10.24 20.88 -0.44
C PRO A 83 10.49 21.55 -1.80
#